data_AF-A0A523L0S1-F1
#
_entry.id   AF-A0A523L0S1-F1
#
_cell.length_a   1.000
_cell.length_b   1.000
_cell.length_c   1.000
_cell.angle_alpha   90.00
_cell.angle_beta   90.00
_cell.angle_gamma   90.00
#
_symmetry.space_group_name_H-M   'P 1'
#
loop_
_entity.id
_entity.type
_entity.pdbx_description
1 polymer ?
#
loop_
_entity_poly.entity_id
_entity_poly.type
_entity_poly.pdbx_seq_one_letter_code
_entity_poly.pdbx_strand_id
1 'polypeptide(L)'
;MNRQTSHQIADMAGPESLPRRNGELVFHDDWERRAFALAVALCEQGHYEWDDFRQHLIASIASEDDTPENPDPNVPGYFEHWLAALEKTLTNIGMIPPEVVPPEKKTADASDNGSRGS
;
A
#
# COMPACT_ATOMS: atom_id res chain seq x y z
N MET A 1 4.54 -18.09 -8.36
CA MET A 1 5.21 -17.91 -7.06
C MET A 1 6.72 -17.91 -7.25
N ASN A 2 7.29 -16.71 -7.39
CA ASN A 2 8.73 -16.51 -7.17
C ASN A 2 8.99 -16.61 -5.66
N ARG A 3 9.53 -17.75 -5.21
CA ARG A 3 9.83 -18.00 -3.78
C ARG A 3 10.76 -16.94 -3.17
N GLN A 4 11.54 -16.25 -4.00
CA GLN A 4 12.44 -15.16 -3.62
C GLN A 4 11.66 -13.97 -3.03
N THR A 5 10.69 -13.44 -3.76
CA THR A 5 9.93 -12.24 -3.37
C THR A 5 9.16 -12.47 -2.07
N SER A 6 8.51 -13.62 -1.94
CA SER A 6 7.79 -13.99 -0.69
C SER A 6 8.71 -14.03 0.52
N HIS A 7 9.95 -14.49 0.37
CA HIS A 7 10.93 -14.51 1.45
C HIS A 7 11.43 -13.10 1.80
N GLN A 8 11.67 -12.23 0.81
CA GLN A 8 12.08 -10.84 1.03
C GLN A 8 10.99 -9.96 1.64
N ILE A 9 9.72 -10.27 1.37
CA ILE A 9 8.56 -9.68 2.04
C ILE A 9 8.53 -10.15 3.50
N ALA A 10 8.76 -11.45 3.73
CA ALA A 10 8.74 -12.05 5.07
C ALA A 10 9.84 -11.48 5.99
N ASP A 11 11.04 -11.23 5.44
CA ASP A 11 12.24 -10.77 6.13
C ASP A 11 12.29 -9.25 6.39
N MET A 12 11.30 -8.48 5.93
CA MET A 12 11.28 -7.03 6.14
C MET A 12 11.22 -6.67 7.62
N ALA A 13 12.28 -6.02 8.11
CA ALA A 13 12.43 -5.54 9.47
C ALA A 13 12.78 -4.05 9.46
N GLY A 14 12.29 -3.29 10.44
CA GLY A 14 12.53 -1.85 10.53
C GLY A 14 11.28 -1.01 10.25
N PRO A 15 11.44 0.28 9.92
CA PRO A 15 10.32 1.21 9.72
C PRO A 15 9.45 0.85 8.51
N GLU A 16 9.96 0.06 7.56
CA GLU A 16 9.20 -0.47 6.42
C GLU A 16 8.47 -1.80 6.71
N SER A 17 8.49 -2.29 7.96
CA SER A 17 7.92 -3.60 8.26
C SER A 17 6.40 -3.59 8.14
N LEU A 18 5.86 -4.55 7.37
CA LEU A 18 4.42 -4.66 7.16
C LEU A 18 3.69 -4.95 8.49
N PRO A 19 2.48 -4.39 8.70
CA PRO A 19 1.67 -4.71 9.86
C PRO A 19 1.38 -6.19 9.96
N ARG A 20 1.96 -6.82 10.98
CA ARG A 20 1.68 -8.21 11.32
C ARG A 20 1.10 -8.29 12.71
N ARG A 21 -0.02 -8.98 12.84
CA ARG A 21 -0.59 -9.38 14.13
C ARG A 21 -0.53 -10.88 14.20
N ASN A 22 0.18 -11.42 15.19
CA ASN A 22 0.42 -12.87 15.33
C ASN A 22 1.07 -13.53 14.10
N GLY A 23 1.86 -12.78 13.33
CA GLY A 23 2.56 -13.30 12.16
C GLY A 23 1.76 -13.25 10.85
N GLU A 24 0.51 -12.82 10.89
CA GLU A 24 -0.32 -12.59 9.69
C GLU A 24 -0.42 -11.11 9.36
N LEU A 25 -0.40 -10.80 8.05
CA LEU A 25 -0.59 -9.44 7.56
C LEU A 25 -1.98 -8.93 7.93
N VAL A 26 -2.04 -7.82 8.65
CA VAL A 26 -3.29 -7.15 9.00
C VAL A 26 -3.54 -6.02 8.02
N PHE A 27 -4.76 -6.00 7.50
CA PHE A 27 -5.28 -4.94 6.66
C PHE A 27 -6.54 -4.42 7.33
N HIS A 28 -6.62 -3.10 7.50
CA HIS A 28 -7.78 -2.39 7.99
C HIS A 28 -8.90 -2.32 6.95
N ASP A 29 -8.52 -2.19 5.68
CA ASP A 29 -9.39 -1.96 4.54
C ASP A 29 -9.12 -2.92 3.37
N ASP A 30 -10.12 -3.09 2.50
CA ASP A 30 -9.99 -3.92 1.30
C ASP A 30 -9.03 -3.33 0.26
N TRP A 31 -8.88 -2.00 0.21
CA TRP A 31 -7.96 -1.35 -0.73
C TRP A 31 -6.50 -1.62 -0.38
N GLU A 32 -6.16 -1.76 0.90
CA GLU A 32 -4.79 -2.04 1.36
C GLU A 32 -4.33 -3.44 0.90
N ARG A 33 -5.22 -4.44 0.99
CA ARG A 33 -4.97 -5.79 0.44
C ARG A 33 -4.71 -5.75 -1.05
N ARG A 34 -5.52 -4.97 -1.78
CA ARG A 34 -5.41 -4.86 -3.24
C ARG A 34 -4.11 -4.15 -3.64
N ALA A 35 -3.76 -3.07 -2.96
CA ALA A 35 -2.51 -2.35 -3.18
C ALA A 35 -1.31 -3.26 -2.93
N PHE A 36 -1.30 -3.97 -1.79
CA PHE A 36 -0.27 -4.96 -1.45
C PHE A 36 -0.14 -6.05 -2.52
N ALA A 37 -1.26 -6.69 -2.89
CA ALA A 37 -1.27 -7.72 -3.90
C ALA A 37 -0.76 -7.22 -5.26
N LEU A 38 -1.06 -5.97 -5.63
CA LEU A 38 -0.61 -5.36 -6.88
C LEU A 38 0.92 -5.17 -6.90
N ALA A 39 1.51 -4.62 -5.84
CA ALA A 39 2.97 -4.47 -5.80
C ALA A 39 3.70 -5.81 -5.78
N VAL A 40 3.20 -6.77 -5.01
CA VAL A 40 3.78 -8.12 -4.99
C VAL A 40 3.67 -8.75 -6.37
N ALA A 41 2.52 -8.66 -7.04
CA ALA A 41 2.34 -9.19 -8.37
C ALA A 41 3.30 -8.55 -9.38
N LEU A 42 3.45 -7.22 -9.38
CA LEU A 42 4.37 -6.53 -10.29
C LEU A 42 5.83 -6.91 -10.07
N CYS A 43 6.23 -7.05 -8.80
CA CYS A 43 7.55 -7.52 -8.43
C CYS A 43 7.78 -8.98 -8.85
N GLU A 44 6.80 -9.86 -8.64
CA GLU A 44 6.86 -11.26 -9.09
C GLU A 44 6.97 -11.38 -10.61
N GLN A 45 6.35 -10.47 -11.35
CA GLN A 45 6.43 -10.38 -12.81
C GLN A 45 7.78 -9.81 -13.29
N GLY A 46 8.64 -9.34 -12.38
CA GLY A 46 9.97 -8.82 -12.69
C GLY A 46 9.96 -7.40 -13.27
N HIS A 47 8.88 -6.64 -13.09
CA HIS A 47 8.83 -5.24 -13.53
C HIS A 47 9.78 -4.33 -12.72
N TYR A 48 10.00 -4.67 -11.45
CA TYR A 48 10.98 -4.03 -10.58
C TYR A 48 11.39 -5.01 -9.46
N GLU A 49 12.54 -4.75 -8.85
CA GLU A 49 13.01 -5.53 -7.71
C GLU A 49 12.38 -5.04 -6.41
N TRP A 50 12.02 -5.98 -5.53
CA TRP A 50 11.44 -5.67 -4.22
C TRP A 50 12.34 -4.79 -3.37
N ASP A 51 13.66 -4.96 -3.51
CA ASP A 51 14.64 -4.17 -2.76
C ASP A 51 14.63 -2.69 -3.17
N ASP A 52 14.48 -2.39 -4.47
CA ASP A 52 14.36 -1.01 -4.99
C ASP A 52 13.09 -0.33 -4.43
N PHE A 53 11.97 -1.05 -4.45
CA PHE A 53 10.73 -0.59 -3.84
C PHE A 53 10.88 -0.35 -2.33
N ARG A 54 11.56 -1.26 -1.62
CA ARG A 54 11.86 -1.12 -0.19
C ARG A 54 12.68 0.15 0.08
N GLN A 55 13.74 0.40 -0.69
CA GLN A 55 14.55 1.63 -0.53
C GLN A 55 13.71 2.89 -0.73
N HIS A 56 12.81 2.92 -1.72
CA HIS A 56 11.88 4.05 -1.90
C HIS A 56 10.90 4.22 -0.75
N LEU A 57 10.43 3.11 -0.16
CA LEU A 57 9.55 3.13 0.99
C LEU A 57 10.27 3.69 2.23
N ILE A 58 11.47 3.20 2.54
CA ILE A 58 12.30 3.75 3.63
C ILE A 58 12.51 5.24 3.42
N ALA A 59 12.89 5.66 2.21
CA ALA A 59 13.11 7.06 1.89
C ALA A 59 11.84 7.89 2.04
N SER A 60 10.66 7.36 1.67
CA SER A 60 9.39 8.06 1.82
C SER A 60 9.03 8.25 3.30
N ILE A 61 9.13 7.18 4.09
CA ILE A 61 8.89 7.21 5.54
C ILE A 61 9.89 8.13 6.24
N ALA A 62 11.17 8.12 5.83
CA ALA A 62 12.20 8.97 6.40
C ALA A 62 12.09 10.45 5.96
N SER A 63 11.40 10.75 4.86
CA SER A 63 11.22 12.12 4.37
C SER A 63 10.07 12.85 5.04
N GLU A 64 9.13 12.13 5.65
CA GLU A 64 8.03 12.73 6.39
C GLU A 64 8.44 12.89 7.86
N ASP A 65 8.87 14.10 8.22
CA ASP A 65 9.23 14.55 9.59
C ASP A 65 8.14 14.24 10.64
N ASP A 66 6.90 13.95 10.22
CA ASP A 66 5.75 13.65 11.08
C ASP A 66 5.62 12.15 11.43
N THR A 67 6.47 11.29 10.86
CA THR A 67 6.40 9.87 11.17
C THR A 67 7.03 9.62 12.54
N PRO A 68 6.30 9.06 13.53
CA PRO A 68 6.89 8.71 14.80
C PRO A 68 8.09 7.78 14.57
N GLU A 69 9.13 7.89 15.39
CA GLU A 69 10.37 7.08 15.33
C GLU A 69 10.13 5.56 15.27
N ASN A 70 8.91 5.14 15.62
CA ASN A 70 8.39 3.80 15.48
C ASN A 70 6.93 3.90 15.00
N PRO A 71 6.66 3.97 13.68
CA PRO A 71 5.29 3.94 13.19
C PRO A 71 4.71 2.59 13.56
N ASP A 72 3.75 2.59 14.49
CA ASP A 72 3.05 1.36 14.80
C ASP A 72 2.30 0.96 13.51
N PRO A 73 2.61 -0.20 12.94
CA PRO A 73 2.09 -0.53 11.63
C PRO A 73 0.59 -0.82 11.68
N ASN A 74 0.00 -0.97 12.88
CA ASN A 74 -1.46 -1.05 13.07
C ASN A 74 -2.16 0.31 13.05
N VAL A 75 -1.42 1.41 12.83
CA VAL A 75 -1.98 2.77 12.78
C VAL A 75 -2.51 3.04 11.37
N PRO A 76 -3.72 3.61 11.22
CA PRO A 76 -4.20 4.09 9.94
C PRO A 76 -3.24 5.14 9.38
N GLY A 77 -2.76 4.94 8.14
CA GLY A 77 -1.79 5.82 7.47
C GLY A 77 -0.53 5.09 6.96
N TYR A 78 -0.16 3.95 7.56
CA TYR A 78 1.01 3.18 7.13
C TYR A 78 0.94 2.76 5.65
N PHE A 79 -0.22 2.25 5.22
CA PHE A 79 -0.43 1.86 3.83
C PHE A 79 -0.56 3.04 2.86
N GLU A 80 -0.77 4.27 3.34
CA GLU A 80 -0.76 5.47 2.51
C GLU A 80 0.68 5.83 2.10
N HIS A 81 1.63 5.80 3.03
CA HIS A 81 3.07 5.95 2.71
C HIS A 81 3.56 4.83 1.78
N TRP A 82 3.06 3.61 2.02
CA TRP A 82 3.35 2.46 1.17
C TRP A 82 2.82 2.64 -0.26
N LEU A 83 1.61 3.18 -0.40
CA LEU A 83 1.02 3.50 -1.70
C LEU A 83 1.81 4.61 -2.41
N ALA A 84 2.21 5.66 -1.69
CA ALA A 84 3.01 6.74 -2.25
C ALA A 84 4.39 6.25 -2.77
N ALA A 85 5.03 5.32 -2.04
CA ALA A 85 6.24 4.66 -2.50
C ALA A 85 5.98 3.81 -3.75
N LEU A 86 4.83 3.13 -3.83
CA LEU A 86 4.44 2.32 -4.99
C LEU A 86 4.24 3.18 -6.22
N GLU A 87 3.54 4.31 -6.08
CA GLU A 87 3.35 5.28 -7.15
C GLU A 87 4.69 5.84 -7.66
N LYS A 88 5.63 6.14 -6.76
CA LYS A 88 6.99 6.55 -7.16
C LYS A 88 7.72 5.46 -7.93
N THR A 89 7.73 4.21 -7.45
CA THR A 89 8.37 3.09 -8.15
C THR A 89 7.74 2.86 -9.52
N LEU A 90 6.41 2.90 -9.60
CA LEU A 90 5.67 2.74 -10.84
C LEU A 90 5.90 3.88 -11.85
N THR A 91 6.05 5.11 -11.35
CA THR A 91 6.43 6.27 -12.17
C THR A 91 7.88 6.13 -12.67
N ASN A 92 8.78 5.63 -11.82
CA ASN A 92 10.19 5.40 -12.17
C ASN A 92 10.35 4.37 -13.30
N ILE A 93 9.54 3.29 -13.30
CA ILE A 93 9.52 2.31 -14.39
C ILE A 93 8.71 2.77 -15.63
N GLY A 94 8.10 3.96 -15.58
CA GLY A 94 7.34 4.54 -16.69
C GLY A 94 5.96 3.90 -16.94
N MET A 95 5.39 3.17 -15.97
CA MET A 95 4.09 2.50 -16.12
C MET A 95 2.89 3.41 -15.88
N ILE A 96 3.06 4.48 -15.10
CA ILE A 96 2.05 5.51 -14.89
C ILE A 96 2.64 6.87 -15.23
N PRO A 97 1.91 7.74 -15.96
CA PRO A 97 2.28 9.13 -16.03
C PRO A 97 2.22 9.74 -14.62
N PRO A 98 3.10 10.71 -14.29
CA PRO A 98 3.00 11.48 -13.05
C PRO A 98 1.79 12.42 -13.16
N GLU A 99 0.57 11.90 -13.22
CA GLU A 99 -0.59 12.73 -13.53
C GLU A 99 -1.86 12.37 -12.73
N VAL A 100 -2.24 13.39 -11.94
CA VAL A 100 -3.59 13.76 -11.53
C VAL A 100 -4.27 12.73 -10.64
N VAL A 101 -4.18 12.99 -9.33
CA VAL A 101 -5.29 12.77 -8.40
C VAL A 101 -6.57 13.35 -9.02
N PRO A 102 -7.52 12.54 -9.51
CA PRO A 102 -8.83 13.09 -9.80
C PRO A 102 -9.46 13.44 -8.45
N PRO A 103 -9.87 14.70 -8.22
CA PRO A 103 -10.80 14.96 -7.14
C PRO A 103 -12.10 14.21 -7.47
N GLU A 104 -12.73 13.64 -6.45
CA GLU A 104 -14.06 13.00 -6.45
C GLU A 104 -14.11 11.47 -6.56
N LYS A 105 -14.00 10.82 -5.39
CA LYS A 105 -14.98 9.76 -5.08
C LYS A 105 -16.30 10.43 -4.68
N LYS A 106 -17.04 10.92 -5.67
CA LYS A 106 -18.46 11.22 -5.56
C LYS A 106 -19.23 10.10 -6.24
N THR A 107 -19.78 9.21 -5.42
CA THR A 107 -20.92 8.36 -5.77
C THR A 107 -21.81 8.44 -4.54
N ALA A 108 -22.64 9.48 -4.41
CA ALA A 108 -24.00 9.55 -4.96
C ALA A 108 -24.85 8.35 -4.51
N ASP A 109 -25.55 8.58 -3.39
CA ASP A 109 -26.96 8.27 -3.13
C ASP A 109 -27.67 7.30 -4.10
N ALA A 110 -28.12 6.15 -3.58
CA ALA A 110 -29.42 5.54 -3.87
C ALA A 110 -29.61 4.23 -3.08
N SER A 111 -30.28 4.29 -1.93
CA SER A 111 -31.16 3.20 -1.54
C SER A 111 -32.43 3.79 -0.92
N ASP A 112 -33.28 4.26 -1.83
CA ASP A 112 -34.73 4.28 -1.67
C ASP A 112 -35.23 2.90 -1.23
N ASN A 113 -35.83 2.83 -0.04
CA ASN A 113 -37.00 1.97 0.15
C ASN A 113 -37.88 2.50 1.28
N GLY A 114 -38.84 3.33 0.89
CA GLY A 114 -40.05 3.52 1.68
C GLY A 114 -40.87 2.24 1.73
N SER A 115 -40.78 1.49 2.83
CA SER A 115 -41.83 0.53 3.18
C SER A 115 -42.98 1.24 3.87
N ARG A 116 -43.99 1.49 3.03
CA ARG A 116 -45.39 1.78 3.35
C ARG A 116 -45.99 0.64 4.20
N GLY A 117 -46.61 0.95 5.33
CA GLY A 117 -47.64 0.08 5.91
C GLY A 117 -47.67 -0.02 7.44
N SER A 118 -48.45 0.85 8.09
CA SER A 118 -49.71 0.47 8.77
C SER A 118 -50.42 1.72 9.25
#